data_AF-G5K3R6-F1
#
_entry.id   AF-G5K3R6-F1
#
_cell.length_a   1.000
_cell.length_b   1.000
_cell.length_c   1.000
_cell.angle_alpha   90.00
_cell.angle_beta   90.00
_cell.angle_gamma   90.00
#
_symmetry.space_group_name_H-M   'P 1'
#
loop_
_entity.id
_entity.type
_entity.pdbx_description
1 polymer ?
#
loop_
_entity_poly.entity_id
_entity_poly.type
_entity_poly.pdbx_seq_one_letter_code
_entity_poly.pdbx_strand_id
1 'polypeptide(L)'
;MSKKLVEKNIVIDTFIDSDDERVQYPIGSLYPREGYEPTPERVAQLRSGNNAKGVALIKKLIELPPKKVELTEESPLYPKEAETVELDRTAIKAELDSLGISYAKNAKTEILAELLKAQKGE
;
A
#
# COMPACT_ATOMS: atom_id res chain seq x y z
N MET A 1 22.31 23.38 -25.06
CA MET A 1 21.67 22.97 -23.79
C MET A 1 21.56 21.45 -23.80
N SER A 2 22.55 20.76 -23.23
CA SER A 2 22.53 19.30 -23.15
C SER A 2 21.36 18.88 -22.27
N LYS A 3 20.31 18.27 -22.86
CA LYS A 3 19.25 17.64 -22.08
C LYS A 3 19.90 16.53 -21.26
N LYS A 4 20.13 16.78 -19.96
CA LYS A 4 20.58 15.76 -19.03
C LYS A 4 19.49 14.69 -19.00
N LEU A 5 19.81 13.49 -19.48
CA LEU A 5 18.87 12.38 -19.50
C LEU A 5 18.73 11.90 -18.06
N VAL A 6 17.70 12.37 -17.37
CA VAL A 6 17.35 11.85 -16.04
C VAL A 6 16.82 10.45 -16.25
N GLU A 7 17.52 9.45 -15.72
CA GLU A 7 17.08 8.06 -15.79
C GLU A 7 15.73 7.95 -15.05
N LYS A 8 14.67 7.65 -15.79
CA LYS A 8 13.35 7.38 -15.20
C LYS A 8 13.36 5.99 -14.57
N ASN A 9 13.01 5.92 -13.30
CA ASN A 9 12.87 4.70 -12.53
C ASN A 9 11.41 4.57 -12.07
N ILE A 10 10.98 3.35 -11.84
CA ILE A 10 9.70 3.07 -11.18
C ILE A 10 9.95 2.63 -9.75
N VAL A 11 9.15 3.15 -8.84
CA VAL A 11 9.21 2.83 -7.43
C VAL A 11 8.58 1.46 -7.23
N ILE A 12 9.32 0.54 -6.62
CA ILE A 12 8.89 -0.84 -6.38
C ILE A 12 8.51 -1.09 -4.92
N ASP A 13 9.04 -0.29 -4.00
CA ASP A 13 8.64 -0.27 -2.60
C ASP A 13 8.43 1.17 -2.14
N THR A 14 7.43 1.40 -1.29
CA THR A 14 7.14 2.75 -0.78
C THR A 14 8.31 3.28 0.04
N PHE A 15 8.72 4.52 -0.23
CA PHE A 15 9.77 5.17 0.55
C PHE A 15 9.55 6.67 0.66
N ILE A 16 10.13 7.24 1.71
CA ILE A 16 10.14 8.69 1.94
C ILE A 16 11.53 9.19 1.58
N ASP A 17 11.62 10.02 0.55
CA ASP A 17 12.91 10.58 0.14
C ASP A 17 13.23 11.82 0.98
N SER A 18 14.17 11.67 1.91
CA SER A 18 14.59 12.77 2.78
C SER A 18 15.39 13.84 2.05
N ASP A 19 16.01 13.49 0.91
CA ASP A 19 16.71 14.45 0.03
C ASP A 19 15.72 15.24 -0.86
N ASP A 20 14.46 14.83 -0.88
CA ASP A 20 13.39 15.44 -1.68
C ASP A 20 12.28 15.97 -0.77
N GLU A 21 12.63 16.80 0.21
CA GLU A 21 11.67 17.43 1.15
C GLU A 21 10.81 16.44 1.95
N ARG A 22 11.28 15.21 2.13
CA ARG A 22 10.51 14.11 2.74
C ARG A 22 9.23 13.76 1.95
N VAL A 23 9.29 13.88 0.62
CA VAL A 23 8.23 13.41 -0.26
C VAL A 23 8.10 11.89 -0.16
N GLN A 24 6.87 11.44 -0.02
CA GLN A 24 6.53 10.03 -0.06
C GLN A 24 6.32 9.57 -1.49
N TYR A 25 7.06 8.55 -1.90
CA TYR A 25 6.95 7.90 -3.19
C TYR A 25 6.22 6.56 -3.04
N PRO A 26 4.96 6.44 -3.52
CA PRO A 26 4.24 5.18 -3.49
C PRO A 26 4.75 4.20 -4.54
N ILE A 27 4.46 2.91 -4.36
CA ILE A 27 4.79 1.85 -5.32
C ILE A 27 4.11 2.18 -6.66
N GLY A 28 4.83 1.98 -7.75
CA GLY A 28 4.39 2.29 -9.11
C GLY A 28 4.60 3.74 -9.53
N SER A 29 5.01 4.63 -8.63
CA SER A 29 5.31 6.02 -8.98
C SER A 29 6.60 6.15 -9.78
N LEU A 30 6.70 7.25 -10.54
CA LEU A 30 7.90 7.61 -11.28
C LEU A 30 8.88 8.34 -10.36
N TYR A 31 10.13 7.90 -10.39
CA TYR A 31 11.24 8.54 -9.69
C TYR A 31 12.37 8.88 -10.66
N PRO A 32 12.94 10.08 -10.59
CA PRO A 32 12.56 11.21 -9.72
C PRO A 32 11.33 11.98 -10.22
N ARG A 33 10.71 12.79 -9.34
CA ARG A 33 9.63 13.72 -9.71
C ARG A 33 10.11 14.77 -10.70
N GLU A 34 9.18 15.34 -11.47
CA GLU A 34 9.50 16.44 -12.39
C GLU A 34 10.03 17.64 -11.59
N GLY A 35 11.19 18.16 -11.99
CA GLY A 35 11.86 19.26 -11.29
C GLY A 35 12.78 18.83 -10.13
N TYR A 36 12.84 17.52 -9.79
CA TYR A 36 13.80 16.99 -8.84
C TYR A 36 14.92 16.22 -9.55
N GLU A 37 16.16 16.58 -9.24
CA GLU A 37 17.36 15.94 -9.78
C GLU A 37 18.13 15.26 -8.64
N PRO A 38 17.84 13.98 -8.32
CA PRO A 38 18.58 13.24 -7.32
C PRO A 38 20.02 13.02 -7.79
N THR A 39 20.93 12.89 -6.83
CA THR A 39 22.30 12.50 -7.13
C THR A 39 22.33 11.06 -7.67
N PRO A 40 23.28 10.72 -8.57
CA PRO A 40 23.41 9.36 -9.07
C PRO A 40 23.69 8.34 -7.96
N GLU A 41 24.37 8.78 -6.88
CA GLU A 41 24.60 7.97 -5.68
C GLU A 41 23.29 7.64 -4.96
N ARG A 42 22.36 8.61 -4.85
CA ARG A 42 21.04 8.40 -4.27
C ARG A 42 20.24 7.37 -5.06
N VAL A 43 20.20 7.53 -6.40
CA VAL A 43 19.54 6.56 -7.30
C VAL A 43 20.15 5.17 -7.14
N ALA A 44 21.48 5.06 -7.04
CA ALA A 44 22.17 3.80 -6.84
C ALA A 44 21.86 3.16 -5.48
N GLN A 45 21.78 3.93 -4.39
CA GLN A 45 21.38 3.44 -3.07
C GLN A 45 19.94 2.90 -3.07
N LEU A 46 19.01 3.67 -3.65
CA LEU A 46 17.61 3.28 -3.80
C LEU A 46 17.47 2.02 -4.68
N ARG A 47 18.35 1.84 -5.68
CA ARG A 47 18.35 0.66 -6.56
C ARG A 47 19.04 -0.56 -5.93
N SER A 48 20.10 -0.35 -5.17
CA SER A 48 20.92 -1.43 -4.60
C SER A 48 20.34 -2.01 -3.31
N GLY A 49 19.31 -1.37 -2.75
CA GLY A 49 18.78 -1.73 -1.43
C GLY A 49 19.72 -1.40 -0.27
N ASN A 50 20.74 -0.58 -0.52
CA ASN A 50 21.62 -0.08 0.52
C ASN A 50 20.93 1.10 1.26
N ASN A 51 19.82 0.78 1.91
CA ASN A 51 18.97 1.69 2.66
C ASN A 51 18.47 1.00 3.93
N ALA A 52 17.79 1.73 4.81
CA ALA A 52 17.32 1.21 6.10
C ALA A 52 16.40 -0.02 5.99
N LYS A 53 15.78 -0.26 4.82
CA LYS A 53 14.91 -1.42 4.55
C LYS A 53 15.66 -2.61 3.98
N GLY A 54 16.91 -2.45 3.51
CA GLY A 54 17.70 -3.53 2.93
C GLY A 54 17.18 -4.04 1.57
N VAL A 55 16.22 -3.36 0.97
CA VAL A 55 15.56 -3.77 -0.29
C VAL A 55 15.63 -2.66 -1.31
N ALA A 56 15.71 -3.01 -2.59
CA ALA A 56 15.62 -2.04 -3.68
C ALA A 56 14.27 -1.34 -3.63
N LEU A 57 14.28 -0.01 -3.60
CA LEU A 57 13.09 0.86 -3.55
C LEU A 57 12.68 1.33 -4.94
N ILE A 58 13.65 1.45 -5.85
CA ILE A 58 13.42 1.85 -7.23
C ILE A 58 14.06 0.86 -8.20
N LYS A 59 13.43 0.67 -9.35
CA LYS A 59 13.94 -0.14 -10.45
C LYS A 59 14.06 0.73 -11.69
N LYS A 60 15.12 0.53 -12.47
CA LYS A 60 15.23 1.16 -13.78
C LYS A 60 14.00 0.78 -14.61
N LEU A 61 13.31 1.77 -15.16
CA LEU A 61 12.20 1.53 -16.07
C LEU A 61 12.79 1.05 -17.40
N ILE A 62 13.07 -0.24 -17.46
CA ILE A 62 13.45 -0.98 -18.67
C ILE A 62 12.22 -1.78 -19.06
N GLU A 63 11.59 -1.42 -20.18
CA GLU A 63 10.55 -2.22 -20.82
C GLU A 63 11.18 -3.52 -21.33
N LEU A 64 11.34 -4.50 -20.44
CA LEU A 64 11.69 -5.87 -20.79
C LEU A 64 10.41 -6.73 -20.76
N PRO A 65 10.24 -7.66 -21.70
CA PRO A 65 9.03 -8.49 -21.78
C PRO A 65 8.79 -9.23 -20.45
N PRO A 66 7.53 -9.41 -20.04
CA PRO A 66 7.16 -9.80 -18.69
C PRO A 66 7.75 -11.17 -18.35
N LYS A 67 8.81 -11.19 -17.55
CA LYS A 67 9.22 -12.42 -16.87
C LYS A 67 8.29 -12.59 -15.67
N LYS A 68 7.34 -13.53 -15.79
CA LYS A 68 6.53 -14.03 -14.67
C LYS A 68 7.44 -14.28 -13.48
N VAL A 69 7.30 -13.46 -12.45
CA VAL A 69 7.80 -13.73 -11.10
C VAL A 69 6.56 -13.99 -10.27
N GLU A 70 6.38 -15.26 -9.91
CA GLU A 70 5.41 -15.69 -8.91
C GLU A 70 5.74 -14.98 -7.60
N LEU A 71 4.89 -14.04 -7.20
CA LEU A 71 4.87 -13.49 -5.85
C LEU A 71 4.23 -14.55 -4.94
N THR A 72 5.07 -15.34 -4.27
CA THR A 72 4.68 -16.04 -3.05
C THR A 72 4.29 -14.99 -2.02
N GLU A 73 3.00 -14.97 -1.71
CA GLU A 73 2.43 -14.36 -0.51
C GLU A 73 3.14 -14.92 0.73
N GLU A 74 3.70 -14.06 1.59
CA GLU A 74 3.65 -14.21 3.05
C GLU A 74 4.11 -12.90 3.74
N SER A 75 3.20 -12.36 4.57
CA SER A 75 3.15 -11.05 5.29
C SER A 75 4.02 -11.05 6.60
N PRO A 76 3.98 -10.08 7.58
CA PRO A 76 3.04 -8.96 7.82
C PRO A 76 3.58 -7.63 8.46
N LEU A 77 2.64 -6.68 8.74
CA LEU A 77 2.63 -5.54 9.71
C LEU A 77 3.02 -4.14 9.12
N TYR A 78 2.22 -3.06 9.03
CA TYR A 78 0.98 -2.54 9.66
C TYR A 78 0.38 -1.38 8.78
N PRO A 79 -0.80 -0.79 9.09
CA PRO A 79 -1.80 -0.33 8.12
C PRO A 79 -2.04 1.20 8.11
N LYS A 80 -2.35 1.76 6.94
CA LYS A 80 -3.06 3.05 6.73
C LYS A 80 -3.20 3.29 5.23
N GLU A 81 -4.32 3.63 4.64
CA GLU A 81 -5.71 3.62 5.03
C GLU A 81 -6.42 2.65 4.08
N ALA A 82 -7.18 1.73 4.66
CA ALA A 82 -8.16 0.98 3.92
C ALA A 82 -9.40 1.87 3.80
N GLU A 83 -9.55 2.59 2.69
CA GLU A 83 -10.89 2.87 2.14
C GLU A 83 -11.43 1.54 1.60
N THR A 84 -11.73 0.63 2.52
CA THR A 84 -12.50 -0.58 2.26
C THR A 84 -13.92 -0.31 2.68
N VAL A 85 -14.82 -0.28 1.70
CA VAL A 85 -16.23 -0.68 1.78
C VAL A 85 -16.68 -0.96 3.24
N GLU A 86 -17.23 0.08 3.87
CA GLU A 86 -17.69 0.09 5.25
C GLU A 86 -18.79 -0.94 5.49
N LEU A 87 -18.40 -2.13 5.96
CA LEU A 87 -19.25 -2.92 6.84
C LEU A 87 -18.75 -2.69 8.25
N ASP A 88 -19.03 -1.49 8.78
CA ASP A 88 -18.66 -1.10 10.13
C ASP A 88 -19.20 -2.10 11.14
N ARG A 89 -18.32 -2.95 11.66
CA ARG A 89 -18.62 -3.91 12.72
C ARG A 89 -19.35 -3.24 13.88
N THR A 90 -18.96 -2.00 14.18
CA THR A 90 -19.53 -1.17 15.24
C THR A 90 -20.98 -0.80 14.93
N ALA A 91 -21.29 -0.43 13.68
CA ALA A 91 -22.66 -0.13 13.25
C ALA A 91 -23.54 -1.38 13.27
N ILE A 92 -23.02 -2.52 12.80
CA ILE A 92 -23.75 -3.80 12.82
C ILE A 92 -24.08 -4.20 14.27
N LYS A 93 -23.11 -4.08 15.19
CA LYS A 93 -23.33 -4.37 16.61
C LYS A 93 -24.38 -3.44 17.21
N ALA A 94 -24.28 -2.13 16.96
CA ALA A 94 -25.25 -1.16 17.46
C ALA A 94 -26.68 -1.48 17.00
N GLU A 95 -26.86 -1.92 15.76
CA GLU A 95 -28.17 -2.35 15.27
C GLU A 95 -28.64 -3.68 15.87
N LEU A 96 -27.75 -4.67 16.02
CA LEU A 96 -28.09 -5.91 16.71
C LEU A 96 -28.50 -5.66 18.17
N ASP A 97 -27.78 -4.78 18.88
CA ASP A 97 -28.10 -4.35 20.24
C ASP A 97 -29.44 -3.59 20.28
N SER A 98 -29.71 -2.72 19.29
CA SER A 98 -31.00 -2.03 19.15
C SER A 98 -32.16 -2.97 18.86
N LEU A 99 -31.91 -4.10 18.19
CA LEU A 99 -32.87 -5.17 17.94
C LEU A 99 -32.94 -6.18 19.09
N GLY A 100 -32.13 -6.01 20.15
CA GLY A 100 -32.08 -6.91 21.31
C GLY A 100 -31.47 -8.28 21.01
N ILE A 101 -30.68 -8.41 19.94
CA ILE A 101 -30.08 -9.67 19.48
C ILE A 101 -28.75 -9.88 20.18
N SER A 102 -28.65 -10.96 20.95
CA SER A 102 -27.40 -11.35 21.58
C SER A 102 -26.45 -11.99 20.56
N TYR A 103 -25.21 -11.53 20.53
CA TYR A 103 -24.15 -12.07 19.69
C TYR A 103 -22.90 -12.39 20.52
N ALA A 104 -22.08 -13.33 20.05
CA ALA A 104 -20.83 -13.66 20.72
C ALA A 104 -19.84 -12.47 20.62
N LYS A 105 -19.18 -12.11 21.72
CA LYS A 105 -18.25 -10.94 21.78
C LYS A 105 -17.10 -11.04 20.77
N ASN A 106 -16.69 -12.26 20.46
CA ASN A 106 -15.66 -12.63 19.47
C ASN A 106 -16.24 -13.05 18.10
N ALA A 107 -17.54 -12.91 17.86
CA ALA A 107 -18.15 -13.22 16.57
C ALA A 107 -17.52 -12.39 15.45
N LYS A 108 -17.27 -13.04 14.31
CA LYS A 108 -16.75 -12.40 13.10
C LYS A 108 -17.77 -11.40 12.55
N THR A 109 -17.29 -10.36 11.88
CA THR A 109 -18.10 -9.31 11.21
C THR A 109 -19.16 -9.89 10.29
N GLU A 110 -18.80 -10.90 9.51
CA GLU A 110 -19.71 -11.58 8.58
C GLU A 110 -20.91 -12.21 9.29
N ILE A 111 -20.67 -12.87 10.43
CA ILE A 111 -21.73 -13.49 11.24
C ILE A 111 -22.65 -12.43 11.85
N LEU A 112 -22.07 -11.32 12.32
CA LEU A 112 -22.85 -10.20 12.83
C LEU A 112 -23.71 -9.57 11.71
N ALA A 113 -23.14 -9.42 10.51
CA ALA A 113 -23.85 -8.89 9.35
C ALA A 113 -24.97 -9.84 8.88
N GLU A 114 -24.73 -11.14 8.91
CA GLU A 114 -25.71 -12.17 8.57
C GLU A 114 -26.87 -12.21 9.57
N LEU A 115 -26.58 -12.13 10.88
CA LEU A 115 -27.62 -12.01 11.91
C LEU A 115 -28.48 -10.75 11.72
N LEU A 116 -27.84 -9.64 11.36
CA LEU A 116 -28.54 -8.38 11.11
C LEU A 116 -29.41 -8.47 9.86
N LYS A 117 -28.90 -9.04 8.76
CA LYS A 117 -29.66 -9.28 7.53
C LYS A 117 -30.81 -10.27 7.74
N ALA A 118 -30.59 -11.34 8.48
CA ALA A 118 -31.61 -12.34 8.80
C ALA A 118 -32.80 -11.74 9.56
N GLN A 119 -32.57 -10.70 10.38
CA GLN A 119 -33.63 -9.99 11.10
C GLN A 119 -34.23 -8.84 10.31
N LYS A 120 -33.48 -8.26 9.37
CA LYS A 120 -33.99 -7.23 8.45
C LYS A 120 -34.79 -7.79 7.28
N GLY A 121 -34.68 -9.10 7.00
CA GLY A 121 -35.55 -9.83 6.09
C GLY A 121 -35.52 -9.26 4.66
N GLU A 122 -34.54 -9.72 3.88
CA GLU A 122 -34.42 -9.64 2.40
C GLU A 122 -34.54 -8.25 1.74
#